data_AF-A0A7X6NHT3-F1
#
_entry.id   AF-A0A7X6NHT3-F1
#
_cell.length_a   1.000
_cell.length_b   1.000
_cell.length_c   1.000
_cell.angle_alpha   90.00
_cell.angle_beta   90.00
_cell.angle_gamma   90.00
#
_symmetry.space_group_name_H-M   'P 1'
#
loop_
_entity.id
_entity.type
_entity.pdbx_description
1 polymer ?
#
loop_
_entity_poly.entity_id
_entity_poly.type
_entity_poly.pdbx_seq_one_letter_code
_entity_poly.pdbx_strand_id
1 'polypeptide(L)'
;MFDENVIKITERAMKHLKKKGKLQITIEIPENRLSSESVLVPIPEIIAKKPKAPENYQIINIGGIDVYISRTLVLPKNDVVIDLDTFLGIKLLRVSGFKSNEG
;
A
#
# COMPACT_ATOMS: atom_id res chain seq x y z
N MET A 1 6.13 -15.06 -20.98
CA MET A 1 5.77 -13.63 -20.83
C MET A 1 5.73 -13.37 -19.35
N PHE A 2 6.55 -12.46 -18.83
CA PHE A 2 6.58 -12.18 -17.39
C PHE A 2 5.35 -11.35 -17.04
N ASP A 3 4.48 -11.90 -16.20
CA ASP A 3 3.42 -11.15 -15.53
C ASP A 3 4.13 -10.14 -14.59
N GLU A 4 4.47 -8.96 -15.11
CA GLU A 4 5.02 -7.89 -14.29
C GLU A 4 3.89 -7.31 -13.44
N ASN A 5 4.03 -7.44 -12.12
CA ASN A 5 3.10 -6.87 -11.17
C ASN A 5 3.05 -5.34 -11.36
N VAL A 6 1.92 -4.80 -11.81
CA VAL A 6 1.78 -3.36 -12.00
C VAL A 6 1.13 -2.75 -10.77
N ILE A 7 1.86 -1.85 -10.11
CA ILE A 7 1.33 -1.05 -8.99
C ILE A 7 0.79 0.25 -9.55
N LYS A 8 -0.48 0.54 -9.25
CA LYS A 8 -1.24 1.67 -9.82
C LYS A 8 -1.80 2.54 -8.70
N ILE A 9 -1.82 3.85 -8.92
CA ILE A 9 -2.53 4.81 -8.07
C ILE A 9 -3.68 5.39 -8.88
N THR A 10 -4.91 5.28 -8.40
CA THR A 10 -6.06 5.87 -9.11
C THR A 10 -5.97 7.40 -9.13
N GLU A 11 -6.62 8.04 -10.12
CA GLU A 11 -6.63 9.50 -10.22
C GLU A 11 -7.18 10.18 -8.95
N ARG A 12 -8.21 9.58 -8.33
CA ARG A 12 -8.80 10.11 -7.10
C ARG A 12 -7.83 10.02 -5.92
N ALA A 13 -7.10 8.93 -5.78
CA ALA A 13 -6.06 8.77 -4.76
C ALA A 13 -4.89 9.73 -5.01
N MET A 14 -4.43 9.83 -6.26
CA MET A 14 -3.37 10.75 -6.68
C MET A 14 -3.71 12.21 -6.36
N LYS A 15 -4.91 12.65 -6.75
CA LYS A 15 -5.40 14.01 -6.47
C LYS A 15 -5.51 14.26 -4.97
N HIS A 16 -5.97 13.27 -4.19
CA HIS A 16 -6.06 13.38 -2.74
C HIS A 16 -4.70 13.53 -2.07
N LEU A 17 -3.73 12.70 -2.45
CA LEU A 17 -2.35 12.73 -1.95
C LEU A 17 -1.67 14.07 -2.26
N LYS A 18 -1.74 14.52 -3.52
CA LYS A 18 -1.19 15.82 -3.94
C LYS A 18 -1.86 16.99 -3.22
N LYS A 19 -3.19 16.98 -3.09
CA LYS A 19 -3.93 18.01 -2.33
C LYS A 19 -3.47 18.10 -0.87
N LYS A 20 -3.09 16.99 -0.25
CA LYS A 20 -2.58 16.94 1.13
C LYS A 20 -1.06 17.14 1.25
N GLY A 21 -0.34 17.39 0.15
CA GLY A 21 1.12 17.46 0.15
C GLY A 21 1.82 16.15 0.54
N LYS A 22 1.11 15.01 0.41
CA LYS A 22 1.62 13.68 0.75
C LYS A 22 2.23 13.04 -0.49
N LEU A 23 3.53 13.28 -0.69
CA LEU A 23 4.28 12.76 -1.84
C LEU A 23 4.99 11.42 -1.56
N GLN A 24 4.80 10.87 -0.35
CA GLN A 24 5.45 9.65 0.10
C GLN A 24 4.43 8.79 0.84
N ILE A 25 4.29 7.54 0.41
CA ILE A 25 3.37 6.57 1.01
C ILE A 25 4.09 5.24 1.24
N THR A 26 3.70 4.53 2.29
CA THR A 26 4.24 3.22 2.65
C THR A 26 3.16 2.16 2.58
N ILE A 27 3.47 0.99 2.02
CA ILE A 27 2.65 -0.21 2.03
C ILE A 27 3.36 -1.26 2.89
N GLU A 28 2.76 -1.62 4.01
CA GLU A 28 3.31 -2.59 4.96
C GLU A 28 2.21 -3.30 5.74
N ILE A 29 2.53 -4.46 6.34
CA ILE A 29 1.69 -5.02 7.40
C ILE A 29 2.09 -4.31 8.70
N PRO A 30 1.16 -3.63 9.38
CA PRO A 30 1.47 -2.98 10.65
C PRO A 30 1.98 -3.97 11.70
N GLU A 31 3.04 -3.61 12.43
CA GLU A 31 3.65 -4.47 13.44
C GLU A 31 2.66 -4.97 14.50
N ASN A 32 1.69 -4.14 14.90
CA ASN A 32 0.66 -4.50 15.87
C ASN A 32 -0.30 -5.60 15.37
N ARG A 33 -0.31 -5.92 14.07
CA ARG A 33 -1.05 -7.05 13.51
C ARG A 33 -0.20 -8.33 13.43
N LEU A 34 1.12 -8.24 13.53
CA LEU A 34 2.03 -9.40 13.47
C LEU A 34 2.10 -10.16 14.80
N SER A 35 1.85 -9.48 15.93
CA SER A 35 1.95 -10.06 17.27
C SER A 35 0.62 -10.57 17.84
N SER A 36 -0.47 -10.50 17.07
CA SER A 36 -1.80 -10.87 17.55
C SER A 36 -2.10 -12.32 17.18
N GLU A 37 -2.23 -13.18 18.19
CA GLU A 37 -2.62 -14.60 18.05
C GLU A 37 -3.97 -14.81 17.33
N SER A 38 -4.74 -13.74 17.09
CA SER A 38 -6.08 -13.76 16.49
C SER A 38 -6.13 -13.23 15.05
N VAL A 39 -5.02 -12.78 14.46
CA VAL A 39 -5.00 -12.31 13.06
C VAL A 39 -4.64 -13.46 12.13
N LEU A 40 -5.68 -14.08 11.55
CA LEU A 40 -5.53 -15.22 10.63
C LEU A 40 -4.88 -14.85 9.29
N VAL A 41 -5.02 -13.61 8.83
CA VAL A 41 -4.35 -13.12 7.60
C VAL A 41 -3.91 -11.67 7.77
N PRO A 42 -2.61 -11.38 7.70
CA PRO A 42 -2.12 -10.01 7.75
C PRO A 42 -2.46 -9.27 6.45
N ILE A 43 -3.23 -8.18 6.56
CA ILE A 43 -3.63 -7.34 5.42
C ILE A 43 -2.68 -6.14 5.35
N PRO A 44 -2.05 -5.87 4.19
CA PRO A 44 -1.24 -4.68 4.01
C PRO A 44 -2.08 -3.39 4.13
N GLU A 45 -1.52 -2.38 4.78
CA GLU A 45 -2.13 -1.06 4.95
C GLU A 45 -1.30 0.02 4.25
N ILE A 46 -1.93 1.16 3.94
CA ILE A 46 -1.26 2.34 3.38
C ILE A 46 -1.06 3.39 4.46
N ILE A 47 0.18 3.81 4.65
CA ILE A 47 0.54 4.90 5.56
C ILE A 47 1.09 6.08 4.74
N ALA A 48 0.43 7.24 4.81
CA ALA A 48 0.81 8.43 4.03
C ALA A 48 2.01 9.20 4.63
N LYS A 49 3.14 8.49 4.77
CA LYS A 49 4.45 9.02 5.20
C LYS A 49 5.57 8.11 4.69
N LYS A 50 6.80 8.63 4.74
CA LYS A 50 8.04 7.84 4.58
C LYS A 50 8.23 6.87 5.76
N PRO A 51 8.71 5.63 5.54
CA PRO A 51 9.02 4.72 6.63
C PRO A 51 10.25 5.20 7.41
N LYS A 52 10.39 4.74 8.67
CA LYS A 52 11.53 5.09 9.52
C LYS A 52 12.85 4.49 9.02
N ALA A 53 12.79 3.30 8.43
CA ALA A 53 13.93 2.55 7.89
C ALA A 53 13.70 2.25 6.39
N PRO A 54 13.87 3.25 5.49
CA PRO A 54 13.59 3.12 4.05
C PRO A 54 14.34 1.99 3.33
N GLU A 55 15.49 1.59 3.84
CA GLU A 55 16.31 0.48 3.34
C GLU A 55 15.56 -0.86 3.30
N ASN A 56 14.60 -1.05 4.21
CA ASN A 56 13.77 -2.25 4.30
C ASN A 56 12.64 -2.30 3.26
N TYR A 57 12.59 -1.32 2.35
CA TYR A 57 11.54 -1.14 1.37
C TYR A 57 12.13 -1.14 -0.04
N GLN A 58 11.34 -1.64 -0.99
CA GLN A 58 11.52 -1.29 -2.39
C GLN A 58 10.78 0.03 -2.65
N ILE A 59 11.32 0.87 -3.52
CA ILE A 59 10.75 2.19 -3.82
C ILE A 59 10.42 2.24 -5.29
N ILE A 60 9.20 2.65 -5.60
CA ILE A 60 8.76 2.97 -6.95
C ILE A 60 8.18 4.37 -6.99
N ASN A 61 8.43 5.11 -8.06
CA ASN A 61 7.83 6.42 -8.27
C ASN A 61 6.65 6.29 -9.23
N ILE A 62 5.46 6.70 -8.80
CA ILE A 62 4.25 6.70 -9.62
C ILE A 62 3.69 8.12 -9.64
N GLY A 63 3.80 8.80 -10.78
CA GLY A 63 3.21 10.13 -10.97
C GLY A 63 3.71 11.20 -9.98
N GLY A 64 4.97 11.07 -9.52
CA GLY A 64 5.58 11.97 -8.52
C GLY A 64 5.29 11.61 -7.06
N ILE A 65 4.73 10.43 -6.80
CA ILE A 65 4.56 9.88 -5.44
C ILE A 65 5.55 8.73 -5.27
N ASP A 66 6.38 8.81 -4.23
CA ASP A 66 7.24 7.69 -3.83
C ASP A 66 6.41 6.67 -3.04
N VAL A 67 6.32 5.46 -3.56
CA VAL A 67 5.64 4.33 -2.93
C VAL A 67 6.70 3.39 -2.37
N TYR A 68 6.80 3.36 -1.06
CA TYR A 68 7.65 2.44 -0.30
C TYR A 68 6.86 1.17 -0.04
N ILE A 69 7.35 0.02 -0.49
CA ILE A 69 6.69 -1.26 -0.28
C ILE A 69 7.62 -2.12 0.55
N SER A 70 7.15 -2.61 1.69
CA SER A 70 8.00 -3.43 2.55
C SER A 70 8.53 -4.64 1.78
N ARG A 71 9.82 -4.93 1.92
CA ARG A 71 10.45 -6.13 1.33
C ARG A 71 9.92 -7.43 1.94
N THR A 72 9.22 -7.36 3.08
CA THR A 72 8.54 -8.51 3.69
C THR A 72 7.22 -8.86 3.01
N LEU A 73 6.69 -7.99 2.14
CA LEU A 73 5.47 -8.27 1.40
C LEU A 73 5.78 -9.09 0.15
N VAL A 74 5.05 -10.19 -0.02
CA VAL A 74 5.01 -10.92 -1.29
C VAL A 74 4.08 -10.16 -2.25
N LEU A 75 4.65 -9.61 -3.32
CA LEU A 75 3.85 -8.96 -4.36
C LEU A 75 3.02 -9.99 -5.14
N PRO A 76 1.70 -9.78 -5.29
CA PRO A 76 0.83 -10.70 -6.04
C PRO A 76 1.12 -10.60 -7.54
N LYS A 77 0.84 -11.68 -8.29
CA LYS A 77 0.97 -11.75 -9.77
C LYS A 77 -0.05 -10.90 -10.55
N ASN A 78 -0.84 -10.09 -9.86
CA ASN A 78 -1.88 -9.26 -10.43
C ASN A 78 -1.63 -7.79 -10.10
N ASP A 79 -2.41 -6.91 -10.73
CA ASP A 79 -2.36 -5.49 -10.42
C ASP A 79 -2.60 -5.22 -8.94
N VAL A 80 -1.77 -4.35 -8.36
CA VAL A 80 -1.98 -3.77 -7.02
C VAL A 80 -2.49 -2.36 -7.21
N VAL A 81 -3.67 -2.07 -6.69
CA VAL A 81 -4.32 -0.77 -6.87
C VAL A 81 -4.40 -0.03 -5.55
N ILE A 82 -3.80 1.15 -5.53
CA ILE A 82 -3.92 2.14 -4.46
C ILE A 82 -5.06 3.07 -4.83
N ASP A 83 -6.07 3.08 -3.99
CA ASP A 83 -7.29 3.82 -4.22
C ASP A 83 -7.72 4.68 -3.03
N LEU A 84 -8.69 5.55 -3.24
CA LEU A 84 -9.29 6.37 -2.21
C LEU A 84 -10.70 5.88 -1.91
N ASP A 85 -10.90 5.37 -0.72
CA ASP A 85 -12.21 5.03 -0.18
C ASP A 85 -12.78 6.20 0.63
N THR A 86 -14.11 6.24 0.74
CA THR A 86 -14.81 7.21 1.59
C THR A 86 -15.86 6.48 2.42
N PHE A 87 -15.65 6.44 3.72
CA PHE A 87 -16.56 5.82 4.67
C PHE A 87 -16.95 6.84 5.74
N LEU A 88 -18.25 7.07 5.91
CA LEU A 88 -18.80 8.07 6.86
C LEU A 88 -18.14 9.46 6.73
N GLY A 89 -17.85 9.89 5.50
CA GLY A 89 -17.20 11.18 5.20
C GLY A 89 -15.68 11.19 5.43
N ILE A 90 -15.11 10.13 5.99
CA ILE A 90 -13.66 9.97 6.19
C ILE A 90 -13.05 9.37 4.93
N LYS A 91 -12.03 10.04 4.40
CA LYS A 91 -11.28 9.60 3.22
C LYS A 91 -10.06 8.79 3.64
N LEU A 92 -10.01 7.54 3.22
CA LEU A 92 -8.95 6.59 3.56
C LEU A 92 -8.31 6.05 2.29
N LEU A 93 -7.00 5.88 2.31
CA LEU A 93 -6.32 5.17 1.23
C LEU A 93 -6.49 3.66 1.47
N ARG A 94 -6.80 2.94 0.40
CA ARG A 94 -6.95 1.49 0.41
C ARG A 94 -6.03 0.87 -0.62
N VAL A 95 -5.41 -0.24 -0.27
CA VAL A 95 -4.70 -1.09 -1.22
C VAL A 95 -5.52 -2.34 -1.51
N SER A 96 -5.59 -2.73 -2.78
CA SER A 96 -6.20 -3.98 -3.24
C SER A 96 -5.25 -4.74 -4.15
N GLY A 97 -5.54 -6.03 -4.38
CA GLY A 97 -4.71 -6.90 -5.21
C GLY A 97 -3.82 -7.86 -4.42
N PHE A 98 -3.50 -7.55 -3.16
CA PHE A 98 -2.96 -8.54 -2.23
C PHE A 98 -4.06 -9.56 -1.93
N LYS A 99 -3.97 -10.77 -2.51
CA LYS A 99 -4.84 -11.86 -2.12
C LYS A 99 -4.51 -12.22 -0.67
N SER A 100 -5.53 -12.36 0.18
CA SER A 100 -5.38 -13.19 1.37
C SER A 100 -5.01 -14.57 0.87
N ASN A 101 -3.88 -15.12 1.31
CA ASN A 101 -3.72 -16.56 1.22
C ASN A 101 -4.84 -17.14 2.09
N GLU A 102 -5.95 -17.55 1.47
CA GLU A 102 -6.79 -18.58 2.04
C GLU A 102 -5.93 -19.84 2.05
N GLY A 103 -5.31 -20.10 3.20
CA GLY A 103 -4.73 -21.39 3.53
C GLY A 103 -5.79 -22.27 4.16
#